data_AF-A0A7X1TLD9-F1
#
_entry.id   AF-A0A7X1TLD9-F1
#
_cell.length_a   1.000
_cell.length_b   1.000
_cell.length_c   1.000
_cell.angle_alpha   90.00
_cell.angle_beta   90.00
_cell.angle_gamma   90.00
#
_symmetry.space_group_name_H-M   'P 1'
#
loop_
_entity.id
_entity.type
_entity.pdbx_description
1 polymer ?
#
loop_
_entity_poly.entity_id
_entity_poly.type
_entity_poly.pdbx_seq_one_letter_code
_entity_poly.pdbx_strand_id
1 'polypeptide(L)'
;MAWKLWKTEKRHNEMRSWPSGTHESLKQLLDMYLGRDAAPFASWAAPGITFMPDIEPLARDGVRGYQLALWFWFFAEKHGTIVAKMVRESFCLLADTMQPSSGDKIDALLDLENRLAHSVEAISAEQRAFRQEGLSVELPMEFFLATGLLRLAPDSPYAGNEGASLQGNDYKLADCFRHATEEALAVFRPMIDAVDFDAKSLPNWRWSAHPGAAERHLQRRHNNPLFPLHRQMVTAHEVYEARLADAQALQDIRNELNEVSRSFSQTIELPLNWQSYLEGYRDHVDRLDERRLVAGGQSASLSDAIAKLRADILTTWRASIHKNRHSLATLEQEEAKRTERRTLLYGCDWTAQLLSHGSLIPPEEVVPALLSESPSELEKAVTGLQAEPRLHETLAQCCATAHRLVNELRAAGHNFPDIGDKLRILDGAPGQLPA
;
A
#
# COMPACT_ATOMS: atom_id res chain seq x y z
N MET A 1 5.52 3.53 12.86
CA MET A 1 5.23 2.44 13.81
C MET A 1 6.53 2.11 14.52
N ALA A 2 6.63 2.42 15.81
CA ALA A 2 7.80 2.07 16.62
C ALA A 2 7.37 0.93 17.56
N TRP A 3 7.82 -0.29 17.28
CA TRP A 3 7.53 -1.49 18.07
C TRP A 3 8.30 -1.44 19.40
N LYS A 4 7.96 -0.46 20.25
CA LYS A 4 8.61 -0.21 21.54
C LYS A 4 8.11 -1.18 22.61
N LEU A 5 8.40 -2.48 22.51
CA LEU A 5 7.98 -3.42 23.58
C LEU A 5 9.01 -4.45 24.04
N TRP A 6 10.21 -4.54 23.48
CA TRP A 6 11.10 -5.66 23.79
C TRP A 6 12.48 -5.20 24.30
N LYS A 7 12.57 -4.91 25.60
CA LYS A 7 13.86 -4.79 26.30
C LYS A 7 14.17 -6.09 27.04
N THR A 8 15.10 -6.87 26.51
CA THR A 8 15.72 -8.00 27.20
C THR A 8 17.22 -8.07 26.89
N GLU A 9 17.95 -8.56 27.89
CA GLU A 9 19.41 -8.53 28.00
C GLU A 9 20.13 -9.29 26.87
N LYS A 10 21.27 -8.74 26.44
CA LYS A 10 22.13 -9.31 25.40
C LYS A 10 22.74 -10.63 25.88
N ARG A 11 22.20 -11.78 25.48
CA ARG A 11 22.97 -13.04 25.46
C ARG A 11 23.96 -12.97 24.30
N HIS A 12 25.26 -12.99 24.60
CA HIS A 12 26.31 -13.18 23.61
C HIS A 12 26.21 -14.61 23.07
N ASN A 13 25.96 -14.74 21.77
CA ASN A 13 26.12 -16.00 21.06
C ASN A 13 27.28 -15.88 20.05
N GLU A 14 27.92 -17.00 19.79
CA GLU A 14 29.22 -17.19 19.11
C GLU A 14 29.37 -16.46 17.76
N MET A 15 30.62 -16.23 17.33
CA MET A 15 31.05 -15.54 16.09
C MET A 15 30.43 -16.14 14.81
N ARG A 16 29.13 -15.93 14.59
CA ARG A 16 28.48 -16.12 13.29
C ARG A 16 28.79 -14.89 12.45
N SER A 17 29.47 -15.09 11.32
CA SER A 17 29.65 -14.03 10.33
C SER A 17 28.32 -13.77 9.64
N TRP A 18 27.67 -12.65 9.97
CA TRP A 18 26.45 -12.22 9.31
C TRP A 18 26.79 -11.46 8.01
N PRO A 19 26.11 -11.74 6.88
CA PRO A 19 26.25 -10.95 5.67
C PRO A 19 25.84 -9.50 5.94
N SER A 20 26.55 -8.56 5.31
CA SER A 20 26.19 -7.14 5.37
C SER A 20 25.23 -6.72 4.25
N GLY A 21 25.22 -7.47 3.14
CA GLY A 21 24.36 -7.20 1.99
C GLY A 21 22.94 -7.69 2.19
N THR A 22 21.95 -6.90 1.74
CA THR A 22 20.52 -7.23 1.88
C THR A 22 20.18 -8.57 1.23
N HIS A 23 20.56 -8.77 -0.03
CA HIS A 23 20.24 -10.00 -0.78
C HIS A 23 20.83 -11.26 -0.16
N GLU A 24 22.09 -11.22 0.26
CA GLU A 24 22.73 -12.38 0.88
C GLU A 24 22.15 -12.72 2.25
N SER A 25 21.68 -11.70 2.96
CA SER A 25 20.97 -11.89 4.22
C SER A 25 19.59 -12.51 4.00
N LEU A 26 18.90 -12.16 2.91
CA LEU A 26 17.65 -12.82 2.55
C LEU A 26 17.86 -14.28 2.15
N LYS A 27 18.93 -14.61 1.43
CA LYS A 27 19.29 -16.01 1.14
C LYS A 27 19.55 -16.77 2.42
N GLN A 28 20.37 -16.22 3.33
CA GLN A 28 20.64 -16.88 4.61
C GLN A 28 19.35 -17.04 5.44
N LEU A 29 18.48 -16.03 5.47
CA LEU A 29 17.18 -16.13 6.13
C LEU A 29 16.32 -17.24 5.53
N LEU A 30 16.30 -17.35 4.20
CA LEU A 30 15.53 -18.37 3.49
C LEU A 30 16.10 -19.77 3.74
N ASP A 31 17.42 -19.93 3.75
CA ASP A 31 18.09 -21.19 4.08
C ASP A 31 17.78 -21.62 5.52
N MET A 32 17.81 -20.67 6.47
CA MET A 32 17.38 -20.94 7.85
C MET A 32 15.89 -21.29 7.91
N TYR A 33 15.04 -20.58 7.16
CA TYR A 33 13.61 -20.83 7.16
C TYR A 33 13.28 -22.20 6.56
N LEU A 34 13.91 -22.61 5.46
CA LEU A 34 13.66 -23.91 4.83
C LEU A 34 14.35 -25.08 5.54
N GLY A 35 15.42 -24.80 6.29
CA GLY A 35 16.15 -25.80 7.07
C GLY A 35 15.31 -26.40 8.20
N ARG A 36 15.23 -27.74 8.26
CA ARG A 36 14.47 -28.45 9.31
C ARG A 36 15.07 -28.26 10.71
N ASP A 37 16.39 -28.17 10.80
CA ASP A 37 17.14 -28.11 12.06
C ASP A 37 17.85 -26.75 12.25
N ALA A 38 17.48 -25.73 11.48
CA ALA A 38 18.10 -24.43 11.53
C ALA A 38 17.44 -23.50 12.55
N ALA A 39 18.21 -23.00 13.51
CA ALA A 39 17.77 -21.94 14.41
C ALA A 39 17.53 -20.62 13.64
N PRO A 40 16.51 -19.82 14.02
CA PRO A 40 15.63 -20.03 15.17
C PRO A 40 14.39 -20.89 14.86
N PHE A 41 14.15 -21.26 13.60
CA PHE A 41 12.92 -21.91 13.15
C PHE A 41 12.75 -23.37 13.61
N ALA A 42 13.85 -24.06 13.91
CA ALA A 42 13.82 -25.41 14.48
C ALA A 42 13.28 -25.43 15.92
N SER A 43 13.51 -24.35 16.69
CA SER A 43 13.06 -24.18 18.08
C SER A 43 11.65 -23.58 18.16
N TRP A 44 10.71 -24.09 17.36
CA TRP A 44 9.36 -23.54 17.29
C TRP A 44 8.47 -23.93 18.49
N ALA A 45 8.71 -25.10 19.11
CA ALA A 45 7.89 -25.58 20.22
C ALA A 45 8.58 -25.33 21.56
N ALA A 46 7.84 -24.78 22.53
CA ALA A 46 8.36 -24.65 23.89
C ALA A 46 8.57 -26.04 24.54
N PRO A 47 9.61 -26.20 25.39
CA PRO A 47 9.90 -27.48 26.01
C PRO A 47 8.70 -28.08 26.76
N GLY A 48 8.38 -29.34 26.49
CA GLY A 48 7.29 -30.07 27.16
C GLY A 48 5.90 -29.85 26.57
N ILE A 49 5.76 -29.03 25.52
CA ILE A 49 4.49 -28.85 24.81
C ILE A 49 4.35 -29.86 23.68
N THR A 50 3.23 -30.58 23.67
CA THR A 50 2.84 -31.48 22.58
C THR A 50 1.44 -31.14 22.08
N PHE A 51 1.30 -31.09 20.77
CA PHE A 51 0.02 -30.90 20.07
C PHE A 51 -0.52 -32.24 19.57
N MET A 52 -1.82 -32.27 19.28
CA MET A 52 -2.40 -33.41 18.57
C MET A 52 -1.95 -33.41 17.09
N PRO A 53 -1.90 -34.56 16.41
CA PRO A 53 -1.38 -34.66 15.04
C PRO A 53 -2.10 -33.80 13.99
N ASP A 54 -3.36 -33.46 14.23
CA ASP A 54 -4.19 -32.58 13.41
C ASP A 54 -3.92 -31.08 13.66
N ILE A 55 -3.35 -30.72 14.82
CA ILE A 55 -3.00 -29.34 15.20
C ILE A 55 -1.52 -29.03 14.98
N GLU A 56 -0.65 -30.02 15.16
CA GLU A 56 0.79 -29.83 15.15
C GLU A 56 1.32 -29.15 13.87
N PRO A 57 0.87 -29.51 12.64
CA PRO A 57 1.31 -28.82 11.43
C PRO A 57 0.96 -27.33 11.44
N LEU A 58 -0.29 -26.99 11.80
CA LEU A 58 -0.76 -25.61 11.92
C LEU A 58 0.06 -24.84 12.97
N ALA A 59 0.26 -25.43 14.15
CA ALA A 59 1.00 -24.80 15.24
C ALA A 59 2.45 -24.54 14.83
N ARG A 60 3.11 -25.52 14.20
CA ARG A 60 4.48 -25.38 13.71
C ARG A 60 4.59 -24.31 12.64
N ASP A 61 3.73 -24.34 11.64
CA ASP A 61 3.81 -23.44 10.50
C ASP A 61 3.43 -22.02 10.92
N GLY A 62 2.46 -21.87 11.83
CA GLY A 62 2.11 -20.60 12.47
C GLY A 62 3.24 -20.01 13.29
N VAL A 63 3.89 -20.78 14.18
CA VAL A 63 5.03 -20.28 14.96
C VAL A 63 6.21 -19.89 14.07
N ARG A 64 6.52 -20.68 13.05
CA ARG A 64 7.59 -20.33 12.10
C ARG A 64 7.23 -19.10 11.27
N GLY A 65 5.97 -18.94 10.88
CA GLY A 65 5.45 -17.75 10.24
C GLY A 65 5.61 -16.50 11.10
N TYR A 66 5.24 -16.60 12.38
CA TYR A 66 5.43 -15.55 13.36
C TYR A 66 6.90 -15.19 13.58
N GLN A 67 7.79 -16.18 13.70
CA GLN A 67 9.24 -15.92 13.75
C GLN A 67 9.71 -15.16 12.51
N LEU A 68 9.28 -15.57 11.32
CA LEU A 68 9.64 -14.88 10.09
C LEU A 68 9.09 -13.43 10.09
N ALA A 69 7.86 -13.22 10.58
CA ALA A 69 7.27 -11.90 10.74
C ALA A 69 8.08 -11.01 11.69
N LEU A 70 8.57 -11.56 12.82
CA LEU A 70 9.44 -10.84 13.76
C LEU A 70 10.69 -10.30 13.06
N TRP A 71 11.33 -11.10 12.18
CA TRP A 71 12.49 -10.61 11.42
C TRP A 71 12.13 -9.38 10.57
N PHE A 72 11.02 -9.43 9.83
CA PHE A 72 10.57 -8.30 9.01
C PHE A 72 10.15 -7.08 9.84
N TRP A 73 9.58 -7.27 11.03
CA TRP A 73 9.23 -6.18 11.93
C TRP A 73 10.46 -5.48 12.50
N PHE A 74 11.47 -6.23 12.94
CA PHE A 74 12.74 -5.65 13.40
C PHE A 74 13.49 -4.97 12.24
N PHE A 75 13.44 -5.55 11.04
CA PHE A 75 14.02 -4.92 9.86
C PHE A 75 13.29 -3.61 9.50
N ALA A 76 11.96 -3.57 9.63
CA ALA A 76 11.16 -2.36 9.47
C ALA A 76 11.44 -1.30 10.53
N GLU A 77 11.75 -1.70 11.77
CA GLU A 77 12.15 -0.78 12.83
C GLU A 77 13.48 -0.09 12.50
N LYS A 78 14.46 -0.83 11.97
CA LYS A 78 15.77 -0.29 11.59
C LYS A 78 15.73 0.54 10.30
N HIS A 79 15.07 0.05 9.25
CA HIS A 79 15.18 0.60 7.90
C HIS A 79 13.89 1.27 7.37
N GLY A 80 12.79 1.19 8.11
CA GLY A 80 11.49 1.73 7.70
C GLY A 80 10.62 0.71 6.97
N THR A 81 9.32 1.00 6.91
CA THR A 81 8.28 0.08 6.41
C THR A 81 8.34 -0.16 4.90
N ILE A 82 8.70 0.86 4.11
CA ILE A 82 8.83 0.74 2.64
C ILE A 82 9.94 -0.25 2.29
N VAL A 83 11.08 -0.09 2.96
CA VAL A 83 12.25 -0.96 2.81
C VAL A 83 11.90 -2.39 3.22
N ALA A 84 11.29 -2.59 4.39
CA ALA A 84 10.89 -3.92 4.85
C ALA A 84 9.88 -4.60 3.92
N LYS A 85 8.93 -3.85 3.36
CA LYS A 85 7.98 -4.37 2.37
C LYS A 85 8.71 -4.86 1.11
N MET A 86 9.63 -4.06 0.58
CA MET A 86 10.39 -4.42 -0.62
C MET A 86 11.30 -5.65 -0.37
N VAL A 87 11.88 -5.74 0.82
CA VAL A 87 12.70 -6.90 1.24
C VAL A 87 11.85 -8.15 1.43
N ARG A 88 10.63 -8.03 1.98
CA ARG A 88 9.65 -9.13 2.05
C ARG A 88 9.22 -9.62 0.66
N GLU A 89 8.89 -8.71 -0.26
CA GLU A 89 8.56 -9.06 -1.65
C GLU A 89 9.71 -9.81 -2.33
N SER A 90 10.95 -9.36 -2.10
CA SER A 90 12.16 -9.99 -2.62
C SER A 90 12.39 -11.37 -2.00
N PHE A 91 12.13 -11.53 -0.70
CA PHE A 91 12.19 -12.82 -0.01
C PHE A 91 11.20 -13.83 -0.59
N CYS A 92 9.94 -13.41 -0.83
CA CYS A 92 8.93 -14.27 -1.45
C CYS A 92 9.33 -14.70 -2.87
N LEU A 93 9.89 -13.78 -3.67
CA LEU A 93 10.42 -14.12 -4.99
C LEU A 93 11.60 -15.11 -4.91
N LEU A 94 12.47 -14.98 -3.92
CA LEU A 94 13.56 -15.94 -3.69
C LEU A 94 13.01 -17.31 -3.31
N ALA A 95 12.01 -17.37 -2.44
CA ALA A 95 11.34 -18.63 -2.11
C ALA A 95 10.73 -19.29 -3.36
N ASP A 96 10.03 -18.53 -4.21
CA ASP A 96 9.46 -19.05 -5.46
C ASP A 96 10.51 -19.62 -6.41
N THR A 97 11.72 -19.07 -6.44
CA THR A 97 12.82 -19.62 -7.26
C THR A 97 13.32 -20.98 -6.76
N MET A 98 13.20 -21.25 -5.45
CA MET A 98 13.60 -22.52 -4.83
C MET A 98 12.48 -23.57 -4.93
N GLN A 99 11.24 -23.16 -4.68
CA GLN A 99 10.06 -24.00 -4.81
C GLN A 99 8.91 -23.16 -5.37
N PRO A 100 8.38 -23.48 -6.56
CA PRO A 100 7.26 -22.75 -7.14
C PRO A 100 6.07 -22.67 -6.19
N SER A 101 5.41 -21.50 -6.13
CA SER A 101 4.26 -21.18 -5.25
C SER A 101 4.55 -21.12 -3.75
N SER A 102 5.81 -21.27 -3.33
CA SER A 102 6.16 -21.15 -1.91
C SER A 102 6.17 -19.70 -1.43
N GLY A 103 6.55 -18.75 -2.29
CA GLY A 103 6.54 -17.33 -2.01
C GLY A 103 5.15 -16.82 -1.70
N ASP A 104 4.15 -17.19 -2.49
CA ASP A 104 2.76 -16.77 -2.27
C ASP A 104 2.17 -17.35 -0.97
N LYS A 105 2.55 -18.58 -0.61
CA LYS A 105 2.16 -19.19 0.69
C LYS A 105 2.78 -18.46 1.88
N ILE A 106 4.07 -18.14 1.79
CA ILE A 106 4.79 -17.37 2.80
C ILE A 106 4.17 -15.97 2.92
N ASP A 107 3.85 -15.34 1.80
CA ASP A 107 3.25 -14.01 1.78
C ASP A 107 1.87 -14.02 2.45
N ALA A 108 1.03 -15.01 2.15
CA ALA A 108 -0.27 -15.17 2.81
C ALA A 108 -0.14 -15.39 4.33
N LEU A 109 0.87 -16.15 4.76
CA LEU A 109 1.17 -16.38 6.18
C LEU A 109 1.61 -15.09 6.89
N LEU A 110 2.54 -14.35 6.29
CA LEU A 110 3.00 -13.06 6.82
C LEU A 110 1.87 -12.01 6.84
N ASP A 111 0.95 -12.04 5.89
CA ASP A 111 -0.25 -11.19 5.92
C ASP A 111 -1.24 -11.58 7.00
N LEU A 112 -1.40 -12.88 7.28
CA LEU A 112 -2.18 -13.33 8.43
C LEU A 112 -1.56 -12.81 9.73
N GLU A 113 -0.26 -13.00 9.94
CA GLU A 113 0.44 -12.53 11.13
C GLU A 113 0.34 -11.01 11.31
N ASN A 114 0.53 -10.24 10.23
CA ASN A 114 0.35 -8.79 10.29
C ASN A 114 -1.08 -8.41 10.66
N ARG A 115 -2.11 -9.04 10.06
CA ARG A 115 -3.51 -8.76 10.42
C ARG A 115 -3.80 -9.10 11.87
N LEU A 116 -3.28 -10.22 12.37
CA LEU A 116 -3.43 -10.63 13.76
C LEU A 116 -2.79 -9.58 14.69
N ALA A 117 -1.55 -9.18 14.45
CA ALA A 117 -0.88 -8.17 15.26
C ALA A 117 -1.63 -6.83 15.31
N HIS A 118 -2.07 -6.31 14.15
CA HIS A 118 -2.85 -5.07 14.09
C HIS A 118 -4.21 -5.20 14.81
N SER A 119 -4.85 -6.37 14.73
CA SER A 119 -6.10 -6.62 15.44
C SER A 119 -5.91 -6.55 16.95
N VAL A 120 -4.79 -7.07 17.47
CA VAL A 120 -4.47 -7.03 18.90
C VAL A 120 -4.18 -5.61 19.37
N GLU A 121 -3.47 -4.81 18.57
CA GLU A 121 -3.23 -3.40 18.87
C GLU A 121 -4.52 -2.58 18.97
N ALA A 122 -5.55 -2.94 18.20
CA ALA A 122 -6.84 -2.29 18.24
C ALA A 122 -7.68 -2.66 19.49
N ILE A 123 -7.32 -3.72 20.22
CA ILE A 123 -8.00 -4.11 21.46
C ILE A 123 -7.54 -3.18 22.59
N SER A 124 -8.49 -2.55 23.28
CA SER A 124 -8.17 -1.66 24.40
C SER A 124 -7.55 -2.44 25.57
N ALA A 125 -6.75 -1.76 26.40
CA ALA A 125 -6.15 -2.39 27.59
C ALA A 125 -7.21 -2.96 28.55
N GLU A 126 -8.38 -2.31 28.62
CA GLU A 126 -9.53 -2.77 29.42
C GLU A 126 -10.12 -4.08 28.89
N GLN A 127 -10.14 -4.25 27.57
CA GLN A 127 -10.60 -5.49 26.91
C GLN A 127 -9.58 -6.63 27.01
N ARG A 128 -8.31 -6.32 27.27
CA ARG A 128 -7.25 -7.31 27.49
C ARG A 128 -7.10 -7.73 28.96
N ALA A 129 -7.76 -7.01 29.87
CA ALA A 129 -7.66 -7.21 31.30
C ALA A 129 -8.82 -8.06 31.85
N PHE A 130 -8.48 -9.08 32.63
CA PHE A 130 -9.42 -10.00 33.28
C PHE A 130 -9.29 -9.90 34.79
N ARG A 131 -10.39 -10.13 35.52
CA ARG A 131 -10.37 -10.19 36.99
C ARG A 131 -10.12 -11.62 37.45
N GLN A 132 -8.97 -11.86 38.06
CA GLN A 132 -8.64 -13.11 38.74
C GLN A 132 -8.43 -12.80 40.23
N GLU A 133 -9.25 -13.40 41.10
CA GLU A 133 -9.14 -13.25 42.56
C GLU A 133 -9.10 -11.78 43.05
N GLY A 134 -9.79 -10.88 42.34
CA GLY A 134 -9.82 -9.44 42.65
C GLY A 134 -8.67 -8.62 42.07
N LEU A 135 -7.70 -9.25 41.41
CA LEU A 135 -6.60 -8.60 40.69
C LEU A 135 -6.93 -8.50 39.19
N SER A 136 -6.54 -7.38 38.59
CA SER A 136 -6.63 -7.17 37.14
C SER A 136 -5.39 -7.75 36.48
N VAL A 137 -5.55 -8.78 35.65
CA VAL A 137 -4.48 -9.46 34.91
C VAL A 137 -4.68 -9.21 33.42
N GLU A 138 -3.69 -8.61 32.76
CA GLU A 138 -3.68 -8.47 31.31
C GLU A 138 -3.12 -9.73 30.66
N LEU A 139 -3.81 -10.28 29.66
CA LEU A 139 -3.28 -11.40 28.90
C LEU A 139 -2.16 -10.92 27.95
N PRO A 140 -1.09 -11.71 27.79
CA PRO A 140 0.01 -11.37 26.90
C PRO A 140 -0.43 -11.38 25.42
N MET A 141 0.26 -10.62 24.57
CA MET A 141 -0.05 -10.50 23.13
C MET A 141 -0.07 -11.87 22.43
N GLU A 142 0.85 -12.76 22.81
CA GLU A 142 1.00 -14.12 22.29
C GLU A 142 -0.29 -14.95 22.46
N PHE A 143 -1.06 -14.68 23.51
CA PHE A 143 -2.35 -15.35 23.72
C PHE A 143 -3.36 -14.95 22.64
N PHE A 144 -3.44 -13.66 22.30
CA PHE A 144 -4.35 -13.18 21.27
C PHE A 144 -3.90 -13.61 19.88
N LEU A 145 -2.58 -13.63 19.61
CA LEU A 145 -2.03 -14.18 18.37
C LEU A 145 -2.37 -15.66 18.23
N ALA A 146 -2.19 -16.46 19.29
CA ALA A 146 -2.50 -17.90 19.28
C ALA A 146 -3.98 -18.16 19.04
N THR A 147 -4.85 -17.44 19.75
CA THR A 147 -6.29 -17.53 19.57
C THR A 147 -6.70 -17.14 18.15
N GLY A 148 -6.16 -16.04 17.63
CA GLY A 148 -6.46 -15.55 16.29
C GLY A 148 -6.01 -16.53 15.21
N LEU A 149 -4.80 -17.07 15.31
CA LEU A 149 -4.28 -18.07 14.37
C LEU A 149 -5.18 -19.31 14.34
N LEU A 150 -5.52 -19.87 15.51
CA LEU A 150 -6.40 -21.03 15.60
C LEU A 150 -7.79 -20.75 15.02
N ARG A 151 -8.33 -19.53 15.13
CA ARG A 151 -9.68 -19.21 14.67
C ARG A 151 -9.77 -18.79 13.20
N LEU A 152 -8.70 -18.22 12.65
CA LEU A 152 -8.70 -17.57 11.34
C LEU A 152 -7.88 -18.30 10.28
N ALA A 153 -6.96 -19.19 10.67
CA ALA A 153 -6.22 -20.00 9.71
C ALA A 153 -7.18 -20.96 8.98
N PRO A 154 -7.21 -20.98 7.62
CA PRO A 154 -8.17 -21.78 6.86
C PRO A 154 -8.08 -23.29 7.09
N ASP A 155 -6.89 -23.77 7.43
CA ASP A 155 -6.54 -25.17 7.70
C ASP A 155 -6.71 -25.55 9.18
N SER A 156 -7.14 -24.61 10.03
CA SER A 156 -7.41 -24.90 11.43
C SER A 156 -8.70 -25.67 11.62
N PRO A 157 -8.73 -26.71 12.47
CA PRO A 157 -9.97 -27.39 12.83
C PRO A 157 -10.90 -26.52 13.69
N TYR A 158 -10.45 -25.35 14.15
CA TYR A 158 -11.26 -24.39 14.89
C TYR A 158 -11.77 -23.23 14.01
N ALA A 159 -11.45 -23.23 12.72
CA ALA A 159 -11.79 -22.15 11.80
C ALA A 159 -13.31 -21.91 11.72
N GLY A 160 -13.73 -20.65 11.87
CA GLY A 160 -15.12 -20.23 11.70
C GLY A 160 -16.11 -20.71 12.79
N ASN A 161 -15.64 -21.35 13.87
CA ASN A 161 -16.50 -21.81 14.96
C ASN A 161 -16.24 -21.01 16.24
N GLU A 162 -16.85 -19.84 16.37
CA GLU A 162 -16.64 -18.89 17.50
C GLU A 162 -16.92 -19.51 18.89
N GLY A 163 -17.77 -20.53 18.96
CA GLY A 163 -18.16 -21.20 20.21
C GLY A 163 -17.38 -22.47 20.56
N ALA A 164 -16.53 -23.00 19.66
CA ALA A 164 -15.80 -24.23 19.95
C ALA A 164 -14.71 -23.99 21.00
N SER A 165 -14.64 -24.84 22.03
CA SER A 165 -13.51 -24.85 22.95
C SER A 165 -12.21 -25.13 22.20
N LEU A 166 -11.18 -24.30 22.42
CA LEU A 166 -9.83 -24.50 21.84
C LEU A 166 -9.04 -25.59 22.59
N GLN A 167 -9.64 -26.23 23.60
CA GLN A 167 -9.08 -27.35 24.36
C GLN A 167 -7.70 -27.04 24.99
N GLY A 168 -7.45 -25.76 25.28
CA GLY A 168 -6.17 -25.29 25.83
C GLY A 168 -5.03 -25.16 24.80
N ASN A 169 -5.30 -25.38 23.52
CA ASN A 169 -4.28 -25.24 22.46
C ASN A 169 -3.88 -23.78 22.22
N ASP A 170 -4.74 -22.82 22.56
CA ASP A 170 -4.45 -21.39 22.62
C ASP A 170 -3.33 -21.08 23.63
N TYR A 171 -3.41 -21.62 24.85
CA TYR A 171 -2.35 -21.43 25.86
C TYR A 171 -1.04 -22.09 25.45
N LYS A 172 -1.10 -23.34 24.95
CA LYS A 172 0.08 -24.06 24.47
C LYS A 172 0.77 -23.31 23.33
N LEU A 173 -0.02 -22.81 22.37
CA LEU A 173 0.51 -22.08 21.23
C LEU A 173 1.05 -20.71 21.63
N ALA A 174 0.43 -20.04 22.61
CA ALA A 174 0.94 -18.80 23.18
C ALA A 174 2.30 -18.99 23.87
N ASP A 175 2.49 -20.10 24.60
CA ASP A 175 3.79 -20.47 25.16
C ASP A 175 4.83 -20.72 24.05
N CYS A 176 4.45 -21.39 22.97
CA CYS A 176 5.31 -21.58 21.80
C CYS A 176 5.68 -20.25 21.14
N PHE A 177 4.74 -19.32 20.95
CA PHE A 177 5.05 -17.99 20.41
C PHE A 177 6.02 -17.21 21.31
N ARG A 178 5.84 -17.25 22.64
CA ARG A 178 6.76 -16.59 23.58
C ARG A 178 8.17 -17.19 23.49
N HIS A 179 8.27 -18.52 23.51
CA HIS A 179 9.54 -19.22 23.35
C HIS A 179 10.20 -18.87 22.01
N ALA A 180 9.42 -18.88 20.94
CA ALA A 180 9.89 -18.56 19.60
C ALA A 180 10.38 -17.12 19.48
N THR A 181 9.77 -16.16 20.18
CA THR A 181 10.25 -14.77 20.29
C THR A 181 11.63 -14.70 20.94
N GLU A 182 11.83 -15.39 22.06
CA GLU A 182 13.11 -15.40 22.77
C GLU A 182 14.24 -15.98 21.91
N GLU A 183 13.98 -17.11 21.24
CA GLU A 183 14.93 -17.77 20.34
C GLU A 183 15.20 -16.92 19.09
N ALA A 184 14.16 -16.33 18.50
CA ALA A 184 14.27 -15.44 17.35
C ALA A 184 15.10 -14.20 17.65
N LEU A 185 14.87 -13.56 18.79
CA LEU A 185 15.58 -12.34 19.20
C LEU A 185 17.09 -12.54 19.33
N ALA A 186 17.52 -13.70 19.84
CA ALA A 186 18.94 -14.02 19.99
C ALA A 186 19.67 -14.12 18.64
N VAL A 187 18.96 -14.49 17.56
CA VAL A 187 19.51 -14.67 16.22
C VAL A 187 19.30 -13.43 15.35
N PHE A 188 18.08 -12.90 15.31
CA PHE A 188 17.68 -11.86 14.38
C PHE A 188 18.26 -10.49 14.71
N ARG A 189 18.47 -10.14 15.99
CA ARG A 189 19.09 -8.86 16.34
C ARG A 189 20.50 -8.71 15.77
N PRO A 190 21.46 -9.63 16.04
CA PRO A 190 22.78 -9.56 15.42
C PRO A 190 22.74 -9.57 13.89
N MET A 191 21.84 -10.37 13.31
CA MET A 191 21.67 -10.44 11.86
C MET A 191 21.21 -9.10 11.29
N ILE A 192 20.18 -8.47 11.86
CA ILE A 192 19.65 -7.19 11.38
C ILE A 192 20.62 -6.05 11.67
N ASP A 193 21.33 -6.06 12.79
CA ASP A 193 22.37 -5.07 13.09
C ASP A 193 23.48 -5.08 12.04
N ALA A 194 23.86 -6.26 11.52
CA ALA A 194 24.91 -6.42 10.52
C ALA A 194 24.51 -5.98 9.09
N VAL A 195 23.20 -5.96 8.79
CA VAL A 195 22.71 -5.71 7.42
C VAL A 195 22.42 -4.23 7.22
N ASP A 196 22.96 -3.68 6.14
CA ASP A 196 22.51 -2.40 5.61
C ASP A 196 21.62 -2.61 4.39
N PHE A 197 20.59 -1.78 4.27
CA PHE A 197 19.70 -1.84 3.12
C PHE A 197 20.34 -1.17 1.90
N ASP A 198 20.43 -1.92 0.80
CA ASP A 198 20.74 -1.37 -0.52
C ASP A 198 19.81 -1.98 -1.57
N ALA A 199 18.91 -1.15 -2.11
CA ALA A 199 17.98 -1.55 -3.16
C ALA A 199 18.69 -2.08 -4.43
N LYS A 200 19.91 -1.63 -4.72
CA LYS A 200 20.68 -2.10 -5.89
C LYS A 200 21.14 -3.55 -5.75
N SER A 201 21.21 -4.05 -4.52
CA SER A 201 21.58 -5.44 -4.26
C SER A 201 20.46 -6.43 -4.55
N LEU A 202 19.21 -5.96 -4.68
CA LEU A 202 18.04 -6.80 -4.92
C LEU A 202 17.93 -7.14 -6.42
N PRO A 203 18.02 -8.43 -6.81
CA PRO A 203 17.99 -8.81 -8.22
C PRO A 203 16.57 -8.75 -8.82
N ASN A 204 15.55 -8.91 -7.97
CA ASN A 204 14.14 -8.95 -8.39
C ASN A 204 13.31 -8.10 -7.43
N TRP A 205 12.17 -7.60 -7.90
CA TRP A 205 11.19 -6.82 -7.13
C TRP A 205 9.77 -7.16 -7.60
N ARG A 206 8.74 -6.82 -6.81
CA ARG A 206 7.31 -6.91 -7.22
C ARG A 206 6.72 -5.50 -7.27
N TRP A 207 5.75 -5.25 -8.14
CA TRP A 207 5.03 -3.98 -8.17
C TRP A 207 4.08 -3.85 -6.97
N SER A 208 3.89 -2.64 -6.46
CA SER A 208 2.86 -2.40 -5.45
C SER A 208 1.47 -2.65 -6.01
N ALA A 209 0.56 -3.19 -5.18
CA ALA A 209 -0.86 -3.34 -5.53
C ALA A 209 -1.58 -1.98 -5.73
N HIS A 210 -1.11 -0.93 -5.05
CA HIS A 210 -1.63 0.43 -5.14
C HIS A 210 -0.47 1.40 -5.39
N PRO A 211 0.11 1.40 -6.62
CA PRO A 211 1.23 2.28 -6.94
C PRO A 211 0.77 3.75 -6.90
N GLY A 212 1.67 4.66 -6.51
CA GLY A 212 1.45 6.08 -6.77
C GLY A 212 1.94 6.46 -8.16
N ALA A 213 1.85 7.74 -8.50
CA ALA A 213 2.16 8.26 -9.82
C ALA A 213 3.61 7.97 -10.25
N ALA A 214 4.57 7.96 -9.31
CA ALA A 214 5.96 7.66 -9.63
C ALA A 214 6.14 6.18 -9.99
N GLU A 215 5.65 5.26 -9.14
CA GLU A 215 5.75 3.82 -9.40
C GLU A 215 4.92 3.41 -10.62
N ARG A 216 3.71 3.98 -10.79
CA ARG A 216 2.83 3.72 -11.93
C ARG A 216 3.49 4.13 -13.25
N HIS A 217 4.24 5.23 -13.28
CA HIS A 217 4.95 5.63 -14.48
C HIS A 217 6.14 4.71 -14.81
N LEU A 218 6.80 4.11 -13.81
CA LEU A 218 7.77 3.03 -14.04
C LEU A 218 7.08 1.79 -14.62
N GLN A 219 5.90 1.44 -14.12
CA GLN A 219 5.11 0.31 -14.65
C GLN A 219 4.79 0.48 -16.14
N ARG A 220 4.37 1.68 -16.55
CA ARG A 220 4.07 1.97 -17.96
C ARG A 220 5.29 1.78 -18.86
N ARG A 221 6.48 2.15 -18.38
CA ARG A 221 7.73 2.11 -19.13
C ARG A 221 8.34 0.71 -19.23
N HIS A 222 8.19 -0.09 -18.18
CA HIS A 222 8.88 -1.37 -18.05
C HIS A 222 8.56 -2.33 -19.20
N ASN A 223 9.60 -2.73 -19.96
CA ASN A 223 9.51 -3.60 -21.14
C ASN A 223 8.49 -3.14 -22.20
N ASN A 224 8.27 -1.82 -22.30
CA ASN A 224 7.28 -1.27 -23.22
C ASN A 224 7.96 -0.61 -24.45
N PRO A 225 7.75 -1.15 -25.67
CA PRO A 225 8.41 -0.65 -26.86
C PRO A 225 7.99 0.77 -27.26
N LEU A 226 6.87 1.30 -26.73
CA LEU A 226 6.45 2.69 -26.93
C LEU A 226 7.44 3.70 -26.34
N PHE A 227 8.33 3.26 -25.43
CA PHE A 227 9.35 4.09 -24.81
C PHE A 227 10.73 3.80 -25.41
N PRO A 228 11.67 4.77 -25.39
CA PRO A 228 13.05 4.53 -25.81
C PRO A 228 13.70 3.37 -25.03
N LEU A 229 14.56 2.58 -25.68
CA LEU A 229 15.16 1.37 -25.08
C LEU A 229 15.79 1.60 -23.69
N HIS A 230 16.50 2.71 -23.51
CA HIS A 230 17.15 3.07 -22.25
C HIS A 230 16.17 3.40 -21.11
N ARG A 231 14.88 3.61 -21.42
CA ARG A 231 13.79 3.88 -20.47
C ARG A 231 12.96 2.64 -20.16
N GLN A 232 13.10 1.57 -20.94
CA GLN A 232 12.33 0.33 -20.79
C GLN A 232 12.83 -0.53 -19.63
N MET A 233 14.11 -0.37 -19.26
CA MET A 233 14.70 -1.08 -18.13
C MET A 233 14.34 -0.37 -16.84
N VAL A 234 13.78 -1.11 -15.88
CA VAL A 234 13.47 -0.62 -14.54
C VAL A 234 14.21 -1.45 -13.50
N THR A 235 14.96 -0.78 -12.64
CA THR A 235 15.77 -1.38 -11.58
C THR A 235 15.05 -1.37 -10.24
N ALA A 236 15.45 -2.25 -9.32
CA ALA A 236 14.97 -2.25 -7.93
C ALA A 236 15.16 -0.88 -7.25
N HIS A 237 16.29 -0.22 -7.53
CA HIS A 237 16.56 1.11 -7.00
C HIS A 237 15.56 2.17 -7.48
N GLU A 238 15.19 2.18 -8.78
CA GLU A 238 14.18 3.11 -9.28
C GLU A 238 12.80 2.85 -8.66
N VAL A 239 12.42 1.58 -8.48
CA VAL A 239 11.17 1.22 -7.80
C VAL A 239 11.19 1.71 -6.34
N TYR A 240 12.32 1.56 -5.65
CA TYR A 240 12.49 2.06 -4.30
C TYR A 240 12.33 3.59 -4.22
N GLU A 241 13.04 4.35 -5.05
CA GLU A 241 12.95 5.81 -5.09
C GLU A 241 11.53 6.28 -5.44
N ALA A 242 10.86 5.61 -6.37
CA ALA A 242 9.49 5.92 -6.72
C ALA A 242 8.53 5.70 -5.53
N ARG A 243 8.69 4.60 -4.78
CA ARG A 243 7.90 4.34 -3.58
C ARG A 243 8.15 5.34 -2.47
N LEU A 244 9.40 5.81 -2.31
CA LEU A 244 9.71 6.90 -1.38
C LEU A 244 8.98 8.19 -1.78
N ALA A 245 9.03 8.55 -3.07
CA ALA A 245 8.36 9.74 -3.59
C ALA A 245 6.83 9.66 -3.41
N ASP A 246 6.21 8.52 -3.74
CA ASP A 246 4.77 8.29 -3.58
C ASP A 246 4.36 8.36 -2.10
N ALA A 247 5.14 7.75 -1.19
CA ALA A 247 4.88 7.81 0.24
C ALA A 247 5.07 9.21 0.82
N GLN A 248 6.08 9.95 0.36
CA GLN A 248 6.30 11.35 0.76
C GLN A 248 5.12 12.22 0.30
N ALA A 249 4.63 12.05 -0.93
CA ALA A 249 3.47 12.77 -1.43
C ALA A 249 2.24 12.56 -0.55
N LEU A 250 1.95 11.32 -0.12
CA LEU A 250 0.87 11.03 0.83
C LEU A 250 1.08 11.73 2.18
N GLN A 251 2.31 11.76 2.68
CA GLN A 251 2.61 12.40 3.95
C GLN A 251 2.46 13.92 3.87
N ASP A 252 2.87 14.53 2.76
CA ASP A 252 2.70 15.97 2.52
C ASP A 252 1.22 16.34 2.48
N ILE A 253 0.39 15.55 1.79
CA ILE A 253 -1.07 15.75 1.74
C ILE A 253 -1.68 15.64 3.15
N ARG A 254 -1.25 14.67 3.97
CA ARG A 254 -1.72 14.55 5.36
C ARG A 254 -1.35 15.77 6.20
N ASN A 255 -0.11 16.23 6.10
CA ASN A 255 0.37 17.39 6.86
C ASN A 255 -0.41 18.65 6.46
N GLU A 256 -0.58 18.86 5.16
CA GLU A 256 -1.32 20.00 4.62
C GLU A 256 -2.81 19.94 4.97
N LEU A 257 -3.45 18.77 4.90
CA LEU A 257 -4.83 18.60 5.36
C LEU A 257 -4.99 18.96 6.84
N ASN A 258 -4.06 18.52 7.69
CA ASN A 258 -4.09 18.84 9.11
C ASN A 258 -3.94 20.35 9.36
N GLU A 259 -3.11 21.03 8.57
CA GLU A 259 -2.94 22.48 8.63
C GLU A 259 -4.22 23.22 8.18
N VAL A 260 -4.77 22.86 7.02
CA VAL A 260 -5.99 23.45 6.48
C VAL A 260 -7.17 23.20 7.42
N SER A 261 -7.33 21.97 7.92
CA SER A 261 -8.38 21.61 8.88
C SER A 261 -8.25 22.44 10.16
N ARG A 262 -7.04 22.56 10.72
CA ARG A 262 -6.80 23.38 11.91
C ARG A 262 -7.14 24.85 11.67
N SER A 263 -6.68 25.42 10.55
CA SER A 263 -6.92 26.82 10.20
C SER A 263 -8.41 27.11 10.04
N PHE A 264 -9.13 26.22 9.34
CA PHE A 264 -10.58 26.31 9.19
C PHE A 264 -11.30 26.25 10.54
N SER A 265 -10.98 25.25 11.39
CA SER A 265 -11.63 25.08 12.70
C SER A 265 -11.33 26.20 13.71
N GLN A 266 -10.21 26.92 13.56
CA GLN A 266 -9.86 28.07 14.40
C GLN A 266 -10.65 29.33 14.04
N THR A 267 -11.34 29.34 12.91
CA THR A 267 -12.15 30.49 12.47
C THR A 267 -13.50 30.48 13.19
N ILE A 268 -13.63 31.30 14.25
CA ILE A 268 -14.86 31.39 15.06
C ILE A 268 -15.94 32.20 14.32
N GLU A 269 -15.55 33.28 13.64
CA GLU A 269 -16.44 34.14 12.86
C GLU A 269 -15.95 34.26 11.43
N LEU A 270 -16.87 34.21 10.48
CA LEU A 270 -16.54 34.35 9.05
C LEU A 270 -16.14 35.80 8.74
N PRO A 271 -15.12 36.01 7.88
CA PRO A 271 -14.70 37.35 7.49
C PRO A 271 -15.76 38.03 6.60
N LEU A 272 -15.66 39.35 6.40
CA LEU A 272 -16.61 40.10 5.57
C LEU A 272 -16.70 39.57 4.12
N ASN A 273 -15.59 39.04 3.60
CA ASN A 273 -15.48 38.38 2.29
C ASN A 273 -15.68 36.86 2.38
N TRP A 274 -16.59 36.40 3.25
CA TRP A 274 -16.78 34.98 3.56
C TRP A 274 -16.97 34.08 2.33
N GLN A 275 -17.58 34.58 1.24
CA GLN A 275 -17.77 33.81 0.00
C GLN A 275 -16.42 33.40 -0.61
N SER A 276 -15.53 34.36 -0.87
CA SER A 276 -14.20 34.08 -1.40
C SER A 276 -13.34 33.29 -0.43
N TYR A 277 -13.54 33.50 0.87
CA TYR A 277 -12.88 32.74 1.92
C TYR A 277 -13.24 31.25 1.86
N LEU A 278 -14.54 30.92 1.89
CA LEU A 278 -15.00 29.53 1.80
C LEU A 278 -14.69 28.91 0.44
N GLU A 279 -14.71 29.70 -0.64
CA GLU A 279 -14.29 29.25 -1.97
C GLU A 279 -12.83 28.82 -1.99
N GLY A 280 -11.94 29.61 -1.38
CA GLY A 280 -10.52 29.28 -1.28
C GLY A 280 -10.29 27.95 -0.56
N TYR A 281 -11.01 27.69 0.54
CA TYR A 281 -10.94 26.41 1.25
C TYR A 281 -11.54 25.26 0.43
N ARG A 282 -12.68 25.48 -0.22
CA ARG A 282 -13.33 24.50 -1.10
C ARG A 282 -12.34 24.04 -2.18
N ASP A 283 -11.74 24.99 -2.89
CA ASP A 283 -10.76 24.75 -3.95
C ASP A 283 -9.46 24.11 -3.42
N HIS A 284 -9.04 24.43 -2.19
CA HIS A 284 -7.87 23.83 -1.56
C HIS A 284 -8.10 22.36 -1.24
N VAL A 285 -9.21 22.03 -0.58
CA VAL A 285 -9.60 20.65 -0.26
C VAL A 285 -9.79 19.85 -1.54
N ASP A 286 -10.34 20.48 -2.57
CA ASP A 286 -10.44 19.95 -3.91
C ASP A 286 -9.07 19.54 -4.47
N ARG A 287 -8.05 20.42 -4.40
CA ARG A 287 -6.68 20.10 -4.85
C ARG A 287 -6.02 19.02 -4.00
N LEU A 288 -6.30 18.96 -2.70
CA LEU A 288 -5.79 17.90 -1.83
C LEU A 288 -6.32 16.52 -2.25
N ASP A 289 -7.61 16.44 -2.60
CA ASP A 289 -8.19 15.18 -3.08
C ASP A 289 -7.61 14.76 -4.44
N GLU A 290 -7.43 15.71 -5.36
CA GLU A 290 -6.80 15.45 -6.67
C GLU A 290 -5.38 14.89 -6.51
N ARG A 291 -4.59 15.49 -5.60
CA ARG A 291 -3.23 14.99 -5.27
C ARG A 291 -3.27 13.63 -4.58
N ARG A 292 -4.28 13.36 -3.75
CA ARG A 292 -4.46 12.06 -3.09
C ARG A 292 -4.70 10.95 -4.10
N LEU A 293 -5.50 11.21 -5.14
CA LEU A 293 -5.80 10.22 -6.18
C LEU A 293 -4.53 9.70 -6.87
N VAL A 294 -3.53 10.56 -7.06
CA VAL A 294 -2.28 10.20 -7.76
C VAL A 294 -1.17 9.72 -6.82
N ALA A 295 -1.26 9.92 -5.51
CA ALA A 295 -0.22 9.55 -4.56
C ALA A 295 -0.19 8.03 -4.23
N GLY A 296 -1.22 7.29 -4.65
CA GLY A 296 -1.28 5.83 -4.47
C GLY A 296 -1.47 5.38 -3.02
N GLY A 297 -1.07 4.14 -2.73
CA GLY A 297 -1.09 3.55 -1.39
C GLY A 297 -2.48 3.41 -0.75
N GLN A 298 -2.51 3.08 0.54
CA GLN A 298 -3.75 3.05 1.32
C GLN A 298 -4.11 4.46 1.78
N SER A 299 -5.02 5.11 1.06
CA SER A 299 -5.45 6.49 1.31
C SER A 299 -6.91 6.63 1.76
N ALA A 300 -7.59 5.53 2.12
CA ALA A 300 -9.00 5.54 2.53
C ALA A 300 -9.28 6.50 3.71
N SER A 301 -8.53 6.38 4.81
CA SER A 301 -8.68 7.28 5.96
C SER A 301 -8.40 8.75 5.63
N LEU A 302 -7.48 9.00 4.68
CA LEU A 302 -7.19 10.34 4.18
C LEU A 302 -8.33 10.87 3.32
N SER A 303 -8.91 10.03 2.46
CA SER A 303 -10.11 10.33 1.68
C SER A 303 -11.27 10.72 2.59
N ASP A 304 -11.52 9.94 3.65
CA ASP A 304 -12.58 10.22 4.62
C ASP A 304 -12.36 11.55 5.35
N ALA A 305 -11.11 11.85 5.74
CA ALA A 305 -10.76 13.11 6.39
C ALA A 305 -10.93 14.33 5.46
N ILE A 306 -10.55 14.22 4.19
CA ILE A 306 -10.77 15.25 3.16
C ILE A 306 -12.28 15.46 2.94
N ALA A 307 -13.04 14.37 2.78
CA ALA A 307 -14.48 14.42 2.58
C ALA A 307 -15.20 15.07 3.77
N LYS A 308 -14.76 14.76 5.00
CA LYS A 308 -15.27 15.39 6.21
C LYS A 308 -15.01 16.89 6.23
N LEU A 309 -13.78 17.32 5.98
CA LEU A 309 -13.46 18.75 5.95
C LEU A 309 -14.27 19.49 4.87
N ARG A 310 -14.43 18.88 3.69
CA ARG A 310 -15.31 19.42 2.63
C ARG A 310 -16.74 19.58 3.14
N ALA A 311 -17.29 18.56 3.80
CA ALA A 311 -18.64 18.59 4.34
C ALA A 311 -18.81 19.70 5.40
N ASP A 312 -17.81 19.91 6.25
CA ASP A 312 -17.80 20.98 7.25
C ASP A 312 -17.79 22.37 6.58
N ILE A 313 -16.96 22.57 5.54
CA ILE A 313 -16.91 23.81 4.74
C ILE A 313 -18.27 24.10 4.10
N LEU A 314 -18.88 23.09 3.44
CA LEU A 314 -20.17 23.25 2.78
C LEU A 314 -21.31 23.48 3.78
N THR A 315 -21.24 22.87 4.97
CA THR A 315 -22.21 23.10 6.05
C THR A 315 -22.16 24.55 6.51
N THR A 316 -20.96 25.10 6.72
CA THR A 316 -20.76 26.52 7.04
C THR A 316 -21.29 27.42 5.92
N TRP A 317 -21.01 27.08 4.66
CA TRP A 317 -21.53 27.85 3.52
C TRP A 317 -23.06 27.87 3.49
N ARG A 318 -23.71 26.70 3.61
CA ARG A 318 -25.17 26.58 3.66
C ARG A 318 -25.76 27.41 4.80
N ALA A 319 -25.13 27.41 5.97
CA ALA A 319 -25.54 28.23 7.10
C ALA A 319 -25.47 29.74 6.79
N SER A 320 -24.48 30.20 6.03
CA SER A 320 -24.36 31.61 5.63
C SER A 320 -25.44 32.07 4.62
N ILE A 321 -25.98 31.15 3.81
CA ILE A 321 -26.96 31.47 2.76
C ILE A 321 -28.37 30.91 3.02
N HIS A 322 -28.63 30.32 4.20
CA HIS A 322 -29.85 29.55 4.48
C HIS A 322 -31.17 30.30 4.22
N LYS A 323 -31.17 31.63 4.33
CA LYS A 323 -32.36 32.47 4.08
C LYS A 323 -32.67 32.67 2.60
N ASN A 324 -31.74 32.36 1.70
CA ASN A 324 -31.89 32.51 0.26
C ASN A 324 -31.97 31.13 -0.42
N ARG A 325 -33.20 30.68 -0.68
CA ARG A 325 -33.48 29.40 -1.36
C ARG A 325 -32.83 29.30 -2.75
N HIS A 326 -32.76 30.42 -3.48
CA HIS A 326 -32.13 30.44 -4.80
C HIS A 326 -30.61 30.21 -4.68
N SER A 327 -29.93 30.92 -3.77
CA SER A 327 -28.50 30.73 -3.53
C SER A 327 -28.16 29.31 -3.06
N LEU A 328 -29.00 28.70 -2.21
CA LEU A 328 -28.83 27.30 -1.82
C LEU A 328 -28.92 26.36 -3.03
N ALA A 329 -29.94 26.53 -3.88
CA ALA A 329 -30.10 25.71 -5.07
C ALA A 329 -28.93 25.86 -6.05
N THR A 330 -28.40 27.08 -6.22
CA THR A 330 -27.21 27.35 -7.03
C THR A 330 -25.99 26.63 -6.47
N LEU A 331 -25.75 26.68 -5.15
CA LEU A 331 -24.62 25.99 -4.51
C LEU A 331 -24.70 24.47 -4.75
N GLU A 332 -25.85 23.83 -4.53
CA GLU A 332 -26.00 22.39 -4.75
C GLU A 332 -25.80 22.00 -6.23
N GLN A 333 -26.28 22.83 -7.16
CA GLN A 333 -26.06 22.60 -8.58
C GLN A 333 -24.58 22.72 -8.97
N GLU A 334 -23.87 23.70 -8.41
CA GLU A 334 -22.43 23.83 -8.62
C GLU A 334 -21.65 22.65 -8.05
N GLU A 335 -22.01 22.18 -6.85
CA GLU A 335 -21.38 21.01 -6.21
C GLU A 335 -21.60 19.73 -7.03
N ALA A 336 -22.81 19.52 -7.55
CA ALA A 336 -23.11 18.39 -8.42
C ALA A 336 -22.24 18.43 -9.69
N LYS A 337 -22.17 19.59 -10.36
CA LYS A 337 -21.35 19.78 -11.57
C LYS A 337 -19.86 19.59 -11.30
N ARG A 338 -19.36 20.09 -10.17
CA ARG A 338 -17.94 19.91 -9.76
C ARG A 338 -17.63 18.43 -9.55
N THR A 339 -18.51 17.70 -8.86
CA THR A 339 -18.33 16.27 -8.57
C THR A 339 -18.35 15.43 -9.86
N GLU A 340 -19.30 15.71 -10.76
CA GLU A 340 -19.39 15.06 -12.07
C GLU A 340 -18.12 15.30 -12.89
N ARG A 341 -17.72 16.57 -13.02
CA ARG A 341 -16.50 16.96 -13.73
C ARG A 341 -15.25 16.30 -13.15
N ARG A 342 -15.15 16.18 -11.83
CA ARG A 342 -14.02 15.51 -11.16
C ARG A 342 -13.99 14.02 -11.44
N THR A 343 -15.12 13.34 -11.29
CA THR A 343 -15.25 11.91 -11.63
C THR A 343 -14.80 11.66 -13.06
N LEU A 344 -15.20 12.56 -13.97
CA LEU A 344 -14.88 12.45 -15.38
C LEU A 344 -13.39 12.69 -15.69
N LEU A 345 -12.76 13.70 -15.08
CA LEU A 345 -11.36 14.06 -15.35
C LEU A 345 -10.33 13.21 -14.58
N TYR A 346 -10.66 12.77 -13.37
CA TYR A 346 -9.74 12.07 -12.48
C TYR A 346 -10.10 10.58 -12.28
N GLY A 347 -11.08 10.07 -13.04
CA GLY A 347 -11.49 8.66 -13.01
C GLY A 347 -10.52 7.69 -13.69
N CYS A 348 -9.47 8.19 -14.34
CA CYS A 348 -8.38 7.43 -14.93
C CYS A 348 -7.04 7.90 -14.35
N ASP A 349 -6.16 6.97 -13.98
CA ASP A 349 -4.86 7.28 -13.38
C ASP A 349 -3.99 8.17 -14.28
N TRP A 350 -4.06 7.98 -15.60
CA TRP A 350 -3.28 8.77 -16.55
C TRP A 350 -3.74 10.23 -16.59
N THR A 351 -5.05 10.49 -16.68
CA THR A 351 -5.56 11.87 -16.69
C THR A 351 -5.36 12.53 -15.34
N ALA A 352 -5.56 11.79 -14.24
CA ALA A 352 -5.31 12.29 -12.91
C ALA A 352 -3.85 12.74 -12.75
N GLN A 353 -2.90 11.93 -13.22
CA GLN A 353 -1.48 12.27 -13.18
C GLN A 353 -1.13 13.44 -14.11
N LEU A 354 -1.66 13.47 -15.33
CA LEU A 354 -1.42 14.55 -16.29
C LEU A 354 -1.92 15.90 -15.78
N LEU A 355 -3.10 15.92 -15.16
CA LEU A 355 -3.75 17.14 -14.66
C LEU A 355 -3.26 17.56 -13.27
N SER A 356 -2.51 16.69 -12.58
CA SER A 356 -1.94 17.00 -11.26
C SER A 356 -0.90 18.12 -11.32
N HIS A 357 -0.83 18.93 -10.27
CA HIS A 357 0.23 19.92 -10.12
C HIS A 357 1.59 19.21 -10.00
N GLY A 358 2.45 19.41 -11.00
CA GLY A 358 3.76 18.75 -11.06
C GLY A 358 3.69 17.34 -11.65
N SER A 359 2.88 17.13 -12.70
CA SER A 359 2.82 15.88 -13.47
C SER A 359 4.20 15.22 -13.59
N LEU A 360 4.29 13.97 -13.12
CA LEU A 360 5.50 13.16 -13.17
C LEU A 360 5.72 12.48 -14.52
N ILE A 361 4.83 12.70 -15.50
CA ILE A 361 4.98 12.20 -16.86
C ILE A 361 5.71 13.27 -17.69
N PRO A 362 6.94 13.01 -18.15
CA PRO A 362 7.64 13.92 -19.06
C PRO A 362 6.82 14.18 -20.34
N PRO A 363 6.87 15.40 -20.92
CA PRO A 363 6.08 15.74 -22.11
C PRO A 363 6.21 14.75 -23.28
N GLU A 364 7.41 14.24 -23.52
CA GLU A 364 7.72 13.25 -24.55
C GLU A 364 7.18 11.85 -24.25
N GLU A 365 6.84 11.58 -22.98
CA GLU A 365 6.32 10.30 -22.49
C GLU A 365 4.80 10.31 -22.28
N VAL A 366 4.13 11.46 -22.45
CA VAL A 366 2.66 11.61 -22.27
C VAL A 366 1.88 10.61 -23.13
N VAL A 367 2.22 10.51 -24.42
CA VAL A 367 1.51 9.66 -25.38
C VAL A 367 1.91 8.18 -25.27
N PRO A 368 3.19 7.82 -25.14
CA PRO A 368 3.58 6.47 -24.74
C PRO A 368 2.86 5.99 -23.47
N ALA A 369 2.77 6.84 -22.44
CA ALA A 369 2.08 6.53 -21.21
C ALA A 369 0.57 6.33 -21.42
N LEU A 370 -0.07 7.17 -22.23
CA LEU A 370 -1.50 7.06 -22.58
C LEU A 370 -1.79 5.73 -23.27
N LEU A 371 -0.98 5.38 -24.28
CA LEU A 371 -1.11 4.13 -25.03
C LEU A 371 -0.74 2.89 -24.21
N SER A 372 -0.10 3.06 -23.05
CA SER A 372 0.22 1.96 -22.13
C SER A 372 -0.98 1.52 -21.28
N GLU A 373 -2.01 2.36 -21.16
CA GLU A 373 -3.22 2.01 -20.44
C GLU A 373 -4.04 0.94 -21.20
N SER A 374 -4.96 0.28 -20.50
CA SER A 374 -5.90 -0.64 -21.16
C SER A 374 -6.87 0.15 -22.06
N PRO A 375 -7.53 -0.49 -23.04
CA PRO A 375 -8.55 0.18 -23.86
C PRO A 375 -9.65 0.85 -23.02
N SER A 376 -10.10 0.22 -21.92
CA SER A 376 -11.14 0.79 -21.04
C SER A 376 -10.67 2.05 -20.31
N GLU A 377 -9.43 2.07 -19.83
CA GLU A 377 -8.85 3.25 -19.17
C GLU A 377 -8.59 4.38 -20.17
N LEU A 378 -8.13 4.03 -21.38
CA LEU A 378 -7.98 4.99 -22.47
C LEU A 378 -9.32 5.64 -22.85
N GLU A 379 -10.41 4.88 -22.88
CA GLU A 379 -11.76 5.38 -23.18
C GLU A 379 -12.22 6.41 -22.15
N LYS A 380 -11.97 6.16 -20.85
CA LYS A 380 -12.22 7.13 -19.79
C LYS A 380 -11.40 8.40 -19.99
N ALA A 381 -10.11 8.25 -20.30
CA ALA A 381 -9.22 9.38 -20.54
C ALA A 381 -9.71 10.23 -21.71
N VAL A 382 -10.03 9.61 -22.86
CA VAL A 382 -10.53 10.32 -24.04
C VAL A 382 -11.85 11.02 -23.73
N THR A 383 -12.80 10.34 -23.08
CA THR A 383 -14.10 10.93 -22.70
C THR A 383 -13.91 12.16 -21.81
N GLY A 384 -12.99 12.07 -20.82
CA GLY A 384 -12.67 13.20 -19.95
C GLY A 384 -12.04 14.38 -20.68
N LEU A 385 -11.11 14.12 -21.60
CA LEU A 385 -10.50 15.17 -22.42
C LEU A 385 -11.50 15.81 -23.39
N GLN A 386 -12.41 15.02 -23.98
CA GLN A 386 -13.44 15.49 -24.91
C GLN A 386 -14.50 16.37 -24.22
N ALA A 387 -14.88 16.03 -22.99
CA ALA A 387 -15.88 16.79 -22.26
C ALA A 387 -15.38 18.17 -21.77
N GLU A 388 -14.08 18.41 -21.81
CA GLU A 388 -13.45 19.63 -21.30
C GLU A 388 -12.83 20.45 -22.45
N PRO A 389 -13.46 21.53 -22.93
CA PRO A 389 -13.04 22.26 -24.13
C PRO A 389 -11.58 22.73 -24.12
N ARG A 390 -11.06 23.13 -22.95
CA ARG A 390 -9.65 23.55 -22.80
C ARG A 390 -8.63 22.43 -23.03
N LEU A 391 -9.07 21.17 -23.08
CA LEU A 391 -8.21 19.99 -23.29
C LEU A 391 -8.32 19.39 -24.70
N HIS A 392 -9.14 19.99 -25.58
CA HIS A 392 -9.32 19.51 -26.96
C HIS A 392 -8.02 19.53 -27.77
N GLU A 393 -7.19 20.57 -27.59
CA GLU A 393 -5.88 20.65 -28.24
C GLU A 393 -4.93 19.54 -27.75
N THR A 394 -4.94 19.27 -26.45
CA THR A 394 -4.18 18.15 -25.85
C THR A 394 -4.60 16.82 -26.46
N LEU A 395 -5.91 16.58 -26.61
CA LEU A 395 -6.43 15.36 -27.23
C LEU A 395 -6.00 15.24 -28.70
N ALA A 396 -6.12 16.32 -29.48
CA ALA A 396 -5.70 16.34 -30.88
C ALA A 396 -4.20 16.03 -31.02
N GLN A 397 -3.36 16.61 -30.16
CA GLN A 397 -1.93 16.34 -30.12
C GLN A 397 -1.63 14.89 -29.73
N CYS A 398 -2.36 14.33 -28.76
CA CYS A 398 -2.24 12.93 -28.36
C CYS A 398 -2.57 11.99 -29.53
N CYS A 399 -3.67 12.24 -30.25
CA CYS A 399 -4.08 11.46 -31.41
C CYS A 399 -3.00 11.49 -32.51
N ALA A 400 -2.57 12.67 -32.95
CA ALA A 400 -1.55 12.80 -34.01
C ALA A 400 -0.23 12.11 -33.65
N THR A 401 0.21 12.27 -32.40
CA THR A 401 1.45 11.66 -31.90
C THR A 401 1.32 10.14 -31.76
N ALA A 402 0.16 9.65 -31.34
CA ALA A 402 -0.11 8.22 -31.20
C ALA A 402 -0.01 7.50 -32.56
N HIS A 403 -0.64 8.05 -33.60
CA HIS A 403 -0.53 7.50 -34.96
C HIS A 403 0.92 7.44 -35.44
N ARG A 404 1.68 8.51 -35.24
CA ARG A 404 3.11 8.55 -35.61
C ARG A 404 3.90 7.46 -34.87
N LEU A 405 3.76 7.38 -33.55
CA LEU A 405 4.49 6.42 -32.71
C LEU A 405 4.15 4.97 -33.07
N VAL A 406 2.88 4.67 -33.33
CA VAL A 406 2.45 3.33 -33.74
C VAL A 406 2.99 2.96 -35.12
N ASN A 407 3.03 3.90 -36.05
CA ASN A 407 3.60 3.65 -37.38
C ASN A 407 5.11 3.38 -37.31
N GLU A 408 5.84 4.12 -36.47
CA GLU A 408 7.26 3.88 -36.19
C GLU A 408 7.48 2.48 -35.58
N LEU A 409 6.65 2.09 -34.60
CA LEU A 409 6.72 0.76 -33.99
C LEU A 409 6.43 -0.39 -34.97
N ARG A 410 5.41 -0.23 -35.81
CA ARG A 410 5.08 -1.21 -36.86
C ARG A 410 6.21 -1.33 -37.87
N ALA A 411 6.82 -0.22 -38.28
CA ALA A 411 7.97 -0.22 -39.18
C ALA A 411 9.19 -0.90 -38.57
N ALA A 412 9.38 -0.79 -37.25
CA ALA A 412 10.41 -1.50 -36.50
C ALA A 412 10.09 -2.98 -36.25
N GLY A 413 8.92 -3.48 -36.66
CA GLY A 413 8.50 -4.88 -36.50
C GLY A 413 8.05 -5.25 -35.09
N HIS A 414 7.79 -4.26 -34.22
CA HIS A 414 7.26 -4.50 -32.88
C HIS A 414 5.74 -4.65 -32.94
N ASN A 415 5.23 -5.70 -32.27
CA ASN A 415 3.80 -5.86 -32.04
C ASN A 415 3.43 -5.28 -30.67
N PHE A 416 2.35 -4.51 -30.58
CA PHE A 416 1.86 -3.93 -29.34
C PHE A 416 0.39 -4.32 -29.14
N PRO A 417 0.01 -4.82 -27.95
CA PRO A 417 -1.33 -5.35 -27.70
C PRO A 417 -2.40 -4.27 -27.88
N ASP A 418 -3.53 -4.68 -28.45
CA ASP A 418 -4.76 -3.89 -28.60
C ASP A 418 -4.59 -2.55 -29.34
N ILE A 419 -3.51 -2.38 -30.10
CA ILE A 419 -3.17 -1.07 -30.67
C ILE A 419 -4.21 -0.56 -31.66
N GLY A 420 -4.88 -1.46 -32.39
CA GLY A 420 -5.98 -1.10 -33.30
C GLY A 420 -7.17 -0.49 -32.54
N ASP A 421 -7.56 -1.10 -31.42
CA ASP A 421 -8.63 -0.60 -30.57
C ASP A 421 -8.26 0.72 -29.92
N LYS A 422 -7.02 0.86 -29.44
CA LYS A 422 -6.53 2.10 -28.83
C LYS A 422 -6.55 3.28 -29.81
N LEU A 423 -6.12 3.08 -31.05
CA LEU A 423 -6.20 4.12 -32.08
C LEU A 423 -7.64 4.47 -32.42
N ARG A 424 -8.53 3.47 -32.55
CA ARG A 424 -9.97 3.70 -32.77
C ARG A 424 -10.62 4.54 -31.66
N ILE A 425 -10.24 4.30 -30.40
CA ILE A 425 -10.73 5.10 -29.26
C ILE A 425 -10.24 6.55 -29.36
N LEU A 426 -8.95 6.75 -29.69
CA LEU A 426 -8.36 8.08 -29.83
C LEU A 426 -8.94 8.89 -31.00
N ASP A 427 -9.25 8.22 -32.11
CA ASP A 427 -9.88 8.83 -33.28
C ASP A 427 -11.34 9.22 -33.03
N GLY A 428 -11.93 8.70 -31.94
CA GLY A 428 -13.35 8.76 -31.67
C GLY A 428 -14.13 7.82 -32.60
N ALA A 429 -15.16 7.17 -32.08
CA ALA A 429 -16.12 6.52 -32.97
C ALA A 429 -16.64 7.57 -33.97
N PRO A 430 -16.69 7.27 -35.29
CA PRO A 430 -17.25 8.20 -36.26
C PRO A 430 -18.72 8.41 -35.93
N GLY A 431 -19.03 9.57 -35.34
CA GLY A 431 -20.38 10.04 -35.08
C GLY A 431 -20.79 10.04 -33.61
N GLN A 432 -20.38 11.07 -32.86
CA GLN A 432 -21.24 11.83 -31.95
C GLN A 432 -20.40 12.92 -31.27
N LEU A 433 -20.32 14.08 -31.90
CA LEU A 433 -20.13 15.35 -31.19
C LEU A 433 -21.54 15.79 -30.75
N PRO A 434 -21.85 15.96 -29.45
CA PRO A 434 -23.03 16.70 -29.06
C PRO A 434 -22.82 18.18 -29.40
N ALA A 435 -23.82 18.76 -30.04
CA ALA A 435 -23.91 20.16 -30.41
C ALA A 435 -24.01 21.10 -29.20
#